data_AF-A0A6J4EKW8-F1
#
_entry.id   AF-A0A6J4EKW8-F1
#
_cell.length_a   1.000
_cell.length_b   1.000
_cell.length_c   1.000
_cell.angle_alpha   90.00
_cell.angle_beta   90.00
_cell.angle_gamma   90.00
#
_symmetry.space_group_name_H-M   'P 1'
#
loop_
_entity.id
_entity.type
_entity.pdbx_description
1 polymer ?
#
loop_
_entity_poly.entity_id
_entity_poly.type
_entity_poly.pdbx_seq_one_letter_code
_entity_poly.pdbx_strand_id
1 'polypeptide(L)'
;MYLQKLFSIKNGGELSPLECEEINKELALVKVEDLPSEQYENVKSYIIQALNYNSVDTDLVQSLESLLSDLEELHNRVAGGF
;
A
#
# COMPACT_ATOMS: atom_id res chain seq x y z
N MET A 1 11.00 1.26 10.73
CA MET A 1 9.61 1.12 10.28
C MET A 1 9.55 1.75 8.89
N TYR A 2 9.59 0.90 7.88
CA TYR A 2 9.75 1.30 6.49
C TYR A 2 8.48 1.95 5.92
N LEU A 3 7.31 1.73 6.53
CA LEU A 3 6.08 2.47 6.22
C LEU A 3 6.23 3.97 6.41
N GLN A 4 6.97 4.42 7.43
CA GLN A 4 7.24 5.86 7.61
C GLN A 4 8.05 6.43 6.44
N LYS A 5 8.93 5.62 5.84
CA LYS A 5 9.65 6.00 4.62
C LYS A 5 8.69 6.13 3.45
N LEU A 6 7.81 5.15 3.26
CA LEU A 6 6.75 5.21 2.24
C LEU A 6 5.90 6.48 2.40
N PHE A 7 5.47 6.80 3.62
CA PHE A 7 4.64 7.99 3.90
C PHE A 7 5.36 9.32 3.70
N SER A 8 6.69 9.31 3.86
CA SER A 8 7.54 10.48 3.63
C SER A 8 7.80 10.73 2.15
N ILE A 9 7.65 9.72 1.30
CA ILE A 9 7.80 9.85 -0.15
C ILE A 9 6.47 10.35 -0.73
N LYS A 10 6.40 11.67 -0.93
CA LYS A 10 5.31 12.31 -1.69
C LYS A 10 5.81 12.62 -3.10
N ASN A 11 5.06 12.21 -4.12
CA ASN A 11 5.33 12.52 -5.54
C ASN A 11 6.58 11.86 -6.16
N GLY A 12 6.76 10.55 -6.00
CA GLY A 12 7.69 9.78 -6.85
C GLY A 12 9.16 9.78 -6.41
N GLY A 13 9.42 9.61 -5.11
CA GLY A 13 10.76 9.34 -4.60
C GLY A 13 11.21 7.90 -4.84
N GLU A 14 12.50 7.65 -4.70
CA GLU A 14 13.09 6.33 -4.95
C GLU A 14 13.07 5.45 -3.69
N LEU A 15 12.69 4.19 -3.90
CA LEU A 15 12.84 3.11 -2.93
C LEU A 15 13.83 2.09 -3.51
N SER A 16 14.80 1.70 -2.71
CA SER A 16 15.68 0.59 -3.09
C SER A 16 14.93 -0.74 -3.05
N PRO A 17 15.41 -1.80 -3.75
CA PRO A 17 14.75 -3.11 -3.75
C PRO A 17 14.52 -3.67 -2.35
N LEU A 18 15.49 -3.52 -1.45
CA LEU A 18 15.37 -3.97 -0.06
C LEU A 18 14.29 -3.19 0.71
N GLU A 19 14.16 -1.90 0.43
CA GLU A 19 13.13 -1.08 1.06
C GLU A 19 11.74 -1.46 0.57
N CYS A 20 11.58 -1.73 -0.73
CA CYS A 20 10.34 -2.27 -1.25
C CYS A 20 9.98 -3.61 -0.59
N GLU A 21 10.95 -4.50 -0.43
CA GLU A 21 10.73 -5.79 0.23
C GLU A 21 10.23 -5.63 1.67
N GLU A 22 10.88 -4.78 2.46
CA GLU A 22 10.47 -4.53 3.85
C GLU A 22 9.12 -3.79 3.94
N ILE A 23 8.83 -2.86 3.02
CA ILE A 23 7.53 -2.21 2.93
C ILE A 23 6.44 -3.23 2.60
N ASN A 24 6.68 -4.17 1.67
CA ASN A 24 5.72 -5.22 1.31
C ASN A 24 5.39 -6.10 2.53
N LYS A 25 6.41 -6.47 3.32
CA LYS A 25 6.23 -7.24 4.56
C LYS A 25 5.43 -6.46 5.60
N GLU A 26 5.76 -5.18 5.82
CA GLU A 26 5.01 -4.34 6.77
C GLU A 26 3.55 -4.15 6.32
N LEU A 27 3.30 -3.86 5.04
CA LEU A 27 1.95 -3.70 4.50
C LEU A 27 1.11 -4.97 4.58
N ALA A 28 1.70 -6.15 4.38
CA ALA A 28 0.99 -7.43 4.48
C ALA A 28 0.44 -7.72 5.88
N LEU A 29 0.94 -7.04 6.92
CA LEU A 29 0.52 -7.21 8.31
C LEU A 29 -0.44 -6.12 8.79
N VAL A 30 -0.58 -5.04 8.02
CA VAL A 30 -1.30 -3.84 8.41
C VAL A 30 -2.73 -3.88 7.87
N LYS A 31 -3.70 -3.48 8.71
CA LYS A 31 -5.07 -3.28 8.26
C LYS A 31 -5.26 -1.84 7.80
N VAL A 32 -6.27 -1.64 6.96
CA VAL A 32 -6.61 -0.29 6.47
C VAL A 32 -6.91 0.68 7.62
N GLU A 33 -7.47 0.20 8.73
CA GLU A 33 -7.81 0.97 9.93
C GLU A 33 -6.57 1.49 10.68
N ASP A 34 -5.42 0.85 10.50
CA ASP A 34 -4.14 1.22 11.13
C ASP A 34 -3.36 2.26 10.29
N LEU A 35 -3.81 2.53 9.06
CA LEU A 35 -3.18 3.47 8.15
C LEU A 35 -3.74 4.89 8.36
N PRO A 36 -2.88 5.93 8.30
CA PRO A 36 -3.36 7.31 8.22
C PRO A 36 -4.17 7.52 6.93
N SER A 37 -5.38 8.07 7.02
CA SER A 37 -6.27 8.30 5.86
C SER A 37 -5.62 9.17 4.76
N GLU A 38 -4.77 10.12 5.15
CA GLU A 38 -3.97 10.95 4.23
C GLU A 38 -2.95 10.16 3.40
N GLN A 39 -2.65 8.92 3.78
CA GLN A 39 -1.71 8.03 3.09
C GLN A 39 -2.39 6.97 2.22
N TYR A 40 -3.73 6.87 2.23
CA TYR A 40 -4.44 5.81 1.51
C TYR A 40 -4.11 5.76 0.02
N GLU A 41 -4.11 6.91 -0.67
CA GLU A 41 -3.77 6.98 -2.10
C GLU A 41 -2.29 6.64 -2.36
N ASN A 42 -1.39 7.02 -1.45
CA ASN A 42 0.04 6.72 -1.56
C ASN A 42 0.29 5.20 -1.41
N VAL A 43 -0.32 4.58 -0.39
CA VAL A 43 -0.25 3.13 -0.17
C VAL A 43 -0.89 2.37 -1.33
N LYS A 44 -2.07 2.80 -1.78
CA LYS A 44 -2.75 2.22 -2.95
C LYS A 44 -1.87 2.25 -4.19
N SER A 45 -1.31 3.42 -4.52
CA SER A 45 -0.44 3.58 -5.68
C SER A 45 0.81 2.71 -5.61
N TYR A 46 1.40 2.59 -4.41
CA TYR A 46 2.53 1.71 -4.16
C TYR A 46 2.18 0.22 -4.39
N ILE A 47 1.09 -0.27 -3.79
CA ILE A 47 0.69 -1.68 -3.90
C ILE A 47 0.41 -2.06 -5.36
N ILE A 48 -0.31 -1.20 -6.10
CA ILE A 48 -0.57 -1.42 -7.54
C ILE A 48 0.73 -1.56 -8.32
N GLN A 49 1.70 -0.68 -8.08
CA GLN A 49 3.00 -0.75 -8.75
C GLN A 49 3.76 -2.02 -8.37
N ALA A 50 3.83 -2.35 -7.08
CA ALA A 50 4.53 -3.53 -6.59
C ALA A 50 3.98 -4.83 -7.21
N LEU A 51 2.65 -4.98 -7.26
CA LEU A 51 1.99 -6.14 -7.87
C LEU A 51 2.22 -6.18 -9.39
N ASN A 52 2.11 -5.05 -10.09
CA ASN A 52 2.33 -4.98 -11.54
C ASN A 52 3.76 -5.34 -11.95
N TYR A 53 4.75 -4.98 -11.14
CA TYR A 53 6.16 -5.31 -11.41
C TYR A 53 6.54 -6.74 -11.03
N ASN A 54 5.61 -7.54 -10.48
CA ASN A 54 5.90 -8.86 -9.91
C ASN A 54 7.10 -8.83 -8.94
N SER A 55 7.26 -7.71 -8.20
CA SER A 55 8.36 -7.50 -7.25
C SER A 55 7.99 -7.91 -5.82
N VAL A 56 6.85 -8.58 -5.68
CA VAL A 56 6.25 -9.02 -4.42
C VAL A 56 6.43 -10.53 -4.30
N ASP A 57 6.88 -10.99 -3.13
CA ASP A 57 6.93 -12.41 -2.81
C ASP A 57 5.52 -13.02 -2.85
N THR A 58 5.37 -14.20 -3.43
CA THR A 58 4.07 -14.85 -3.65
C THR A 58 3.28 -15.01 -2.36
N ASP A 59 3.97 -15.19 -1.23
CA ASP A 59 3.35 -15.34 0.09
C ASP A 59 2.69 -14.05 0.60
N LEU A 60 3.07 -12.89 0.05
CA LEU A 60 2.55 -11.58 0.43
C LEU A 60 1.46 -11.07 -0.49
N VAL A 61 1.34 -11.61 -1.71
CA VAL A 61 0.42 -11.14 -2.76
C VAL A 61 -1.01 -11.06 -2.25
N GLN A 62 -1.54 -12.15 -1.70
CA GLN A 62 -2.93 -12.20 -1.24
C GLN A 62 -3.24 -11.15 -0.15
N SER A 63 -2.30 -10.91 0.76
CA SER A 63 -2.46 -9.93 1.84
C SER A 63 -2.47 -8.50 1.28
N LEU A 64 -1.60 -8.22 0.30
CA LEU A 64 -1.55 -6.91 -0.35
C LEU A 64 -2.76 -6.65 -1.25
N GLU A 65 -3.25 -7.66 -1.95
CA GLU A 65 -4.51 -7.59 -2.71
C GLU A 65 -5.72 -7.34 -1.81
N SER A 66 -5.76 -7.98 -0.63
CA SER A 66 -6.81 -7.73 0.37
C SER A 66 -6.77 -6.29 0.86
N LEU A 67 -5.59 -5.78 1.24
CA LEU A 67 -5.44 -4.39 1.68
C LEU A 67 -5.80 -3.38 0.57
N LEU A 68 -5.43 -3.68 -0.68
CA LEU A 68 -5.82 -2.87 -1.83
C LEU A 68 -7.34 -2.82 -2.01
N SER A 69 -8.01 -3.97 -1.88
CA SER A 69 -9.47 -4.06 -1.98
C SER A 69 -10.15 -3.23 -0.88
N ASP A 70 -9.68 -3.33 0.36
CA ASP A 70 -10.20 -2.54 1.49
C ASP A 70 -10.07 -1.03 1.25
N LEU A 71 -8.92 -0.59 0.72
CA LEU A 71 -8.67 0.81 0.35
C LEU A 71 -9.62 1.29 -0.75
N GLU A 72 -9.92 0.45 -1.75
CA GLU A 72 -10.84 0.76 -2.84
C GLU A 72 -12.29 0.81 -2.40
N GLU A 73 -12.71 -0.11 -1.53
CA GLU A 73 -14.05 -0.08 -0.94
C GLU A 73 -14.28 1.19 -0.12
N LEU A 74 -13.29 1.60 0.69
CA LEU A 74 -13.38 2.86 1.44
C LEU A 74 -13.51 4.07 0.52
N HIS A 75 -12.72 4.14 -0.55
CA HIS A 75 -12.82 5.21 -1.54
C HIS A 75 -14.24 5.27 -2.15
N ASN A 76 -14.79 4.12 -2.55
CA ASN A 76 -16.12 4.03 -3.16
C ASN A 76 -17.25 4.40 -2.19
N ARG A 77 -17.11 4.09 -0.90
CA ARG A 77 -18.09 4.46 0.14
C ARG A 77 -18.12 5.96 0.40
N VAL A 78 -16.99 6.65 0.28
CA VAL A 78 -16.92 8.12 0.42
C VAL A 78 -17.40 8.81 -0.86
N ALA A 79 -17.12 8.24 -2.04
CA ALA A 79 -17.53 8.80 -3.33
C ALA A 79 -19.03 8.59 -3.66
N GLY A 80 -19.66 7.53 -3.13
CA GLY A 80 -21.06 7.18 -3.39
C GLY A 80 -22.09 7.86 -2.47
N GLY A 81 -21.67 8.77 -1.60
CA GLY A 81 -22.54 9.48 -0.66
C GLY A 81 -23.06 10.82 -1.19
N PHE A 82 -23.92 10.81 -2.21
CA PHE A 82 -24.75 11.96 -2.61
C PHE A 82 -26.12 11.50 -3.08
#